data_AF-X0HEL8-F1
#
_entry.id   AF-X0HEL8-F1
#
_cell.length_a   1.000
_cell.length_b   1.000
_cell.length_c   1.000
_cell.angle_alpha   90.00
_cell.angle_beta   90.00
_cell.angle_gamma   90.00
#
_symmetry.space_group_name_H-M   'P 1'
#
loop_
_entity.id
_entity.type
_entity.pdbx_description
1 polymer ?
#
loop_
_entity_poly.entity_id
_entity_poly.type
_entity_poly.pdbx_seq_one_letter_code
_entity_poly.pdbx_strand_id
1 'polypeptide(L)'
;MKVMVDSTRQEQNVQRSSSQENTNWAAFGLDPITATVSNINPDAEAQPDVDSRQDVEKTVSAWICVLGSFLTLIPTFGFMNSLGTVQTYLSMNQLHDYSEGEVGWISGLFLFLSLILNVQVGPMVDVHGPNVIGPVGAVLYVAMFLLMAECRNYWHFMLCLGVFGSIGAAMTMVVAIAIVGKLFVRKRGLAMGITLAGSSIGAVIFPIILRSTYPNLGWQWSMRIMAFISAGLLLPAILCFTAFNKIYKSSTNGQPSPKSSTLNFTAFQSPAFCFVTAGIFMFEFVIFSISGLLPSISTRVGFTAENGYTLLSIVGAASTFGRIIPGVIGDKYGHFNVLLATLVFTVIFMGALLVPFGTRSATALYAWSAIWGFGSGSFLSITPGKYLKHH
;
A
#
# COMPACT_ATOMS: atom_id res chain seq x y z
N MET A 1 18.07 -30.48 -54.55
CA MET A 1 17.21 -29.78 -55.54
C MET A 1 15.70 -29.96 -55.32
N LYS A 2 15.21 -31.05 -54.69
CA LYS A 2 13.77 -31.25 -54.42
C LYS A 2 13.19 -30.39 -53.27
N VAL A 3 14.00 -30.03 -52.27
CA VAL A 3 13.54 -29.26 -51.09
C VAL A 3 13.34 -27.76 -51.40
N MET A 4 14.02 -27.22 -52.41
CA MET A 4 13.94 -25.80 -52.79
C MET A 4 12.74 -25.50 -53.71
N VAL A 5 12.16 -26.53 -54.34
CA VAL A 5 10.97 -26.38 -55.20
C VAL A 5 9.69 -26.37 -54.37
N ASP A 6 9.65 -27.07 -53.23
CA ASP A 6 8.48 -27.11 -52.34
C ASP A 6 8.29 -25.83 -51.52
N SER A 7 9.39 -25.16 -51.11
CA SER A 7 9.31 -23.87 -50.40
C SER A 7 8.73 -22.76 -51.29
N THR A 8 9.16 -22.72 -52.55
CA THR A 8 8.69 -21.73 -53.54
C THR A 8 7.20 -21.93 -53.87
N ARG A 9 6.70 -23.16 -53.79
CA ARG A 9 5.29 -23.51 -54.06
C ARG A 9 4.37 -23.20 -52.88
N GLN A 10 4.87 -23.29 -51.64
CA GLN A 10 4.15 -22.83 -50.45
C GLN A 10 4.02 -21.31 -50.40
N GLU A 11 5.08 -20.57 -50.73
CA GLU A 11 5.03 -19.09 -50.78
C GLU A 11 4.03 -18.58 -51.83
N GLN A 12 3.97 -19.20 -53.00
CA GLN A 12 2.99 -18.84 -54.04
C GLN A 12 1.54 -19.16 -53.64
N ASN A 13 1.30 -20.20 -52.83
CA ASN A 13 -0.05 -20.51 -52.33
C ASN A 13 -0.50 -19.55 -51.22
N VAL A 14 0.41 -19.10 -50.37
CA VAL A 14 0.13 -18.08 -49.33
C VAL A 14 -0.12 -16.70 -49.96
N GLN A 15 0.59 -16.35 -51.04
CA GLN A 15 0.32 -15.13 -51.81
C GLN A 15 -1.00 -15.19 -52.58
N ARG A 16 -1.41 -16.37 -53.06
CA ARG A 16 -2.73 -16.54 -53.68
C ARG A 16 -3.87 -16.42 -52.67
N SER A 17 -3.74 -16.99 -51.46
CA SER A 17 -4.78 -16.87 -50.42
C SER A 17 -4.94 -15.43 -49.93
N SER A 18 -3.85 -14.68 -49.77
CA SER A 18 -3.92 -13.27 -49.36
C SER A 18 -4.49 -12.36 -50.46
N SER A 19 -4.23 -12.68 -51.73
CA SER A 19 -4.87 -11.97 -52.86
C SER A 19 -6.38 -12.25 -52.95
N GLN A 20 -6.84 -13.44 -52.53
CA GLN A 20 -8.27 -13.80 -52.48
C GLN A 20 -8.99 -13.19 -51.26
N GLU A 21 -8.33 -13.07 -50.11
CA GLU A 21 -8.87 -12.34 -48.96
C GLU A 21 -9.04 -10.84 -49.27
N ASN A 22 -8.10 -10.25 -50.01
CA ASN A 22 -8.19 -8.84 -50.42
C ASN A 22 -9.34 -8.55 -51.39
N THR A 23 -9.79 -9.52 -52.19
CA THR A 23 -10.99 -9.36 -53.04
C THR A 23 -12.31 -9.39 -52.27
N ASN A 24 -12.35 -9.99 -51.07
CA ASN A 24 -13.59 -10.04 -50.27
C ASN A 24 -13.90 -8.69 -49.60
N TRP A 25 -12.89 -7.87 -49.32
CA TRP A 25 -13.09 -6.54 -48.73
C TRP A 25 -13.67 -5.52 -49.71
N ALA A 26 -13.46 -5.71 -51.02
CA ALA A 26 -14.02 -4.86 -52.06
C ALA A 26 -15.55 -4.97 -52.20
N ALA A 27 -16.17 -6.06 -51.71
CA ALA A 27 -17.63 -6.24 -51.74
C ALA A 27 -18.38 -5.41 -50.69
N PHE A 28 -17.68 -4.83 -49.71
CA PHE A 28 -18.26 -4.12 -48.56
C PHE A 28 -18.08 -2.60 -48.56
N GLY A 29 -17.57 -2.01 -49.65
CA GLY A 29 -17.62 -0.55 -49.87
C GLY A 29 -16.93 0.32 -48.81
N LEU A 30 -15.87 -0.19 -48.16
CA LEU A 30 -15.05 0.58 -47.22
C LEU A 30 -13.65 0.79 -47.83
N ASP A 31 -13.31 2.04 -48.11
CA ASP A 31 -12.01 2.43 -48.69
C ASP A 31 -10.84 2.20 -47.72
N PRO A 32 -9.68 1.71 -48.20
CA PRO A 32 -8.50 1.52 -47.37
C PRO A 32 -7.68 2.81 -47.26
N ILE A 33 -7.46 3.29 -46.03
CA ILE A 33 -6.46 4.30 -45.72
C ILE A 33 -5.07 3.66 -45.87
N THR A 34 -4.52 3.73 -47.08
CA THR A 34 -3.13 3.41 -47.36
C THR A 34 -2.40 4.68 -47.75
N ALA A 35 -1.75 5.32 -46.77
CA ALA A 35 -0.62 6.20 -47.05
C ALA A 35 0.31 6.21 -45.83
N THR A 36 1.60 5.95 -46.09
CA THR A 36 2.76 6.07 -45.18
C THR A 36 3.18 4.79 -44.42
N VAL A 37 3.45 3.69 -45.12
CA VAL A 37 4.36 2.64 -44.64
C VAL A 37 5.36 2.31 -45.74
N SER A 38 6.39 3.16 -45.87
CA SER A 38 7.59 2.84 -46.65
C SER A 38 8.80 3.39 -45.92
N ASN A 39 9.33 2.59 -44.99
CA ASN A 39 10.71 2.55 -44.45
C ASN A 39 10.70 1.96 -43.03
N ILE A 40 10.20 0.73 -42.87
CA ILE A 40 10.48 -0.06 -41.68
C ILE A 40 11.62 -0.99 -42.06
N ASN A 41 12.82 -0.64 -41.61
CA ASN A 41 13.99 -1.51 -41.63
C ASN A 41 13.66 -2.76 -40.81
N PRO A 42 13.68 -3.99 -41.37
CA PRO A 42 13.27 -5.19 -40.66
C PRO A 42 14.20 -5.57 -39.49
N ASP A 43 15.32 -4.87 -39.32
CA ASP A 43 16.25 -5.07 -38.20
C ASP A 43 16.06 -4.06 -37.03
N ALA A 44 15.02 -3.22 -37.05
CA ALA A 44 14.83 -2.14 -36.08
C ALA A 44 13.73 -2.37 -35.01
N GLU A 45 13.03 -3.51 -35.03
CA GLU A 45 12.02 -3.86 -34.02
C GLU A 45 12.33 -5.19 -33.31
N ALA A 46 13.57 -5.32 -32.81
CA ALA A 46 13.76 -6.12 -31.61
C ALA A 46 13.14 -5.33 -30.45
N GLN A 47 11.88 -5.65 -30.10
CA GLN A 47 11.34 -5.33 -28.79
C GLN A 47 12.41 -5.67 -27.74
N PRO A 48 12.69 -4.82 -26.74
CA PRO A 48 13.62 -5.20 -25.70
C PRO A 48 13.07 -6.46 -25.06
N ASP A 49 13.80 -7.55 -25.25
CA ASP A 49 13.50 -8.87 -24.74
C ASP A 49 13.04 -8.73 -23.28
N VAL A 50 11.89 -9.30 -22.95
CA VAL A 50 11.39 -9.35 -21.56
C VAL A 50 12.42 -10.05 -20.65
N ASP A 51 13.34 -10.83 -21.25
CA ASP A 51 14.48 -11.50 -20.63
C ASP A 51 15.66 -10.57 -20.25
N SER A 52 15.70 -9.34 -20.78
CA SER A 52 16.82 -8.40 -20.59
C SER A 52 16.66 -7.42 -19.41
N ARG A 53 15.51 -7.43 -18.71
CA ARG A 53 15.38 -6.83 -17.37
C ARG A 53 16.09 -7.72 -16.34
N GLN A 54 17.40 -7.85 -16.51
CA GLN A 54 18.40 -8.44 -15.62
C GLN A 54 17.85 -8.68 -14.22
N ASP A 55 17.39 -9.93 -13.92
CA ASP A 55 16.72 -10.40 -12.68
C ASP A 55 16.75 -9.42 -11.48
N VAL A 56 16.07 -8.28 -11.60
CA VAL A 56 16.19 -7.19 -10.61
C VAL A 56 15.70 -7.69 -9.26
N GLU A 57 14.66 -8.54 -9.30
CA GLU A 57 14.06 -9.22 -8.15
C GLU A 57 14.99 -10.19 -7.41
N LYS A 58 16.06 -10.68 -8.06
CA LYS A 58 17.06 -11.57 -7.42
C LYS A 58 18.22 -10.78 -6.81
N THR A 59 18.35 -9.49 -7.14
CA THR A 59 19.45 -8.67 -6.65
C THR A 59 19.24 -8.32 -5.17
N VAL A 60 20.27 -8.48 -4.35
CA VAL A 60 20.25 -8.11 -2.91
C VAL A 60 19.76 -6.67 -2.71
N SER A 61 20.11 -5.76 -3.61
CA SER A 61 19.67 -4.37 -3.59
C SER A 61 18.15 -4.18 -3.70
N ALA A 62 17.42 -5.05 -4.39
CA ALA A 62 15.95 -4.98 -4.44
C ALA A 62 15.34 -5.37 -3.08
N TRP A 63 15.90 -6.37 -2.42
CA TRP A 63 15.50 -6.78 -1.07
C TRP A 63 15.89 -5.76 0.01
N ILE A 64 17.00 -5.04 -0.18
CA ILE A 64 17.34 -3.86 0.65
C ILE A 64 16.27 -2.77 0.51
N CYS A 65 15.72 -2.55 -0.69
CA CYS A 65 14.61 -1.59 -0.89
C CYS A 65 13.32 -2.06 -0.19
N VAL A 66 13.05 -3.36 -0.17
CA VAL A 66 11.93 -3.95 0.62
C VAL A 66 12.15 -3.68 2.11
N LEU A 67 13.36 -3.91 2.62
CA LEU A 67 13.70 -3.60 4.01
C LEU A 67 13.52 -2.11 4.33
N GLY A 68 13.97 -1.20 3.46
CA GLY A 68 13.74 0.24 3.64
C GLY A 68 12.26 0.61 3.66
N SER A 69 11.47 -0.03 2.79
CA SER A 69 10.02 0.20 2.74
C SER A 69 9.33 -0.34 4.00
N PHE A 70 9.74 -1.51 4.48
CA PHE A 70 9.32 -2.08 5.77
C PHE A 70 9.61 -1.14 6.94
N LEU A 71 10.85 -0.63 7.04
CA LEU A 71 11.26 0.30 8.08
C LEU A 71 10.51 1.64 8.01
N THR A 72 10.10 2.08 6.82
CA THR A 72 9.30 3.30 6.62
C THR A 72 7.85 3.12 7.08
N LEU A 73 7.27 1.93 6.85
CA LEU A 73 5.88 1.66 7.22
C LEU A 73 5.68 1.44 8.72
N ILE A 74 6.71 0.98 9.46
CA ILE A 74 6.66 0.84 10.93
C ILE A 74 6.20 2.14 11.60
N PRO A 75 6.93 3.28 11.49
CA PRO A 75 6.54 4.49 12.18
C PRO A 75 5.26 5.09 11.61
N THR A 76 5.07 5.03 10.29
CA THR A 76 3.96 5.72 9.64
C THR A 76 2.60 5.10 9.98
N PHE A 77 2.45 3.79 9.81
CA PHE A 77 1.23 3.08 10.23
C PHE A 77 1.16 2.89 11.75
N GLY A 78 2.31 2.74 12.42
CA GLY A 78 2.34 2.58 13.87
C GLY A 78 1.74 3.77 14.59
N PHE A 79 2.11 4.98 14.18
CA PHE A 79 1.53 6.19 14.73
C PHE A 79 0.04 6.36 14.36
N MET A 80 -0.39 6.03 13.13
CA MET A 80 -1.81 6.05 12.76
C MET A 80 -2.68 5.20 13.69
N ASN A 81 -2.20 4.01 14.06
CA ASN A 81 -2.90 3.14 15.00
C ASN A 81 -2.86 3.66 16.45
N SER A 82 -1.94 4.57 16.75
CA SER A 82 -1.79 5.18 18.09
C SER A 82 -2.57 6.49 18.26
N LEU A 83 -3.22 6.99 17.21
CA LEU A 83 -3.96 8.27 17.26
C LEU A 83 -5.04 8.29 18.33
N GLY A 84 -5.70 7.15 18.59
CA GLY A 84 -6.66 7.05 19.69
C GLY A 84 -6.02 7.34 21.04
N THR A 85 -4.84 6.77 21.30
CA THR A 85 -4.07 7.01 22.54
C THR A 85 -3.61 8.46 22.67
N VAL A 86 -3.22 9.09 21.56
CA VAL A 86 -2.86 10.52 21.50
C VAL A 86 -4.09 11.40 21.77
N GLN A 87 -5.23 11.10 21.14
CA GLN A 87 -6.49 11.81 21.32
C GLN A 87 -6.98 11.74 22.76
N THR A 88 -6.98 10.56 23.38
CA THR A 88 -7.37 10.39 24.79
C THR A 88 -6.48 11.21 25.71
N TYR A 89 -5.16 11.21 25.49
CA TYR A 89 -4.25 12.03 26.29
C TYR A 89 -4.51 13.53 26.11
N LEU A 90 -4.68 14.00 24.87
CA LEU A 90 -5.00 15.41 24.59
C LEU A 90 -6.28 15.84 25.30
N SER A 91 -7.33 15.01 25.25
CA SER A 91 -8.62 15.27 25.89
C SER A 91 -8.55 15.29 27.41
N MET A 92 -7.64 14.54 28.04
CA MET A 92 -7.51 14.51 29.52
C MET A 92 -6.55 15.58 30.06
N ASN A 93 -5.68 16.14 29.22
CA ASN A 93 -4.60 17.03 29.66
C ASN A 93 -4.68 18.41 29.00
N GLN A 94 -4.12 18.56 27.80
CA GLN A 94 -3.89 19.87 27.19
C GLN A 94 -5.17 20.53 26.66
N LEU A 95 -6.13 19.72 26.20
CA LEU A 95 -7.39 20.15 25.62
C LEU A 95 -8.58 19.72 26.50
N HIS A 96 -8.39 19.71 27.82
CA HIS A 96 -9.44 19.29 28.77
C HIS A 96 -10.72 20.13 28.69
N ASP A 97 -10.59 21.39 28.25
CA ASP A 97 -11.70 22.32 28.10
C ASP A 97 -12.56 22.07 26.84
N TYR A 98 -12.09 21.20 25.93
CA TYR A 98 -12.76 20.87 24.67
C TYR A 98 -13.51 19.55 24.78
N SER A 99 -14.59 19.41 24.02
CA SER A 99 -15.32 18.15 23.94
C SER A 99 -14.51 17.06 23.23
N GLU A 100 -14.73 15.79 23.57
CA GLU A 100 -14.05 14.65 22.92
C GLU A 100 -14.25 14.64 21.39
N GLY A 101 -15.39 15.13 20.91
CA GLY A 101 -15.69 15.28 19.49
C GLY A 101 -14.83 16.35 18.81
N GLU A 102 -14.58 17.48 19.47
CA GLU A 102 -13.70 18.54 18.97
C GLU A 102 -12.25 18.08 18.88
N VAL A 103 -11.76 17.36 19.89
CA VAL A 103 -10.41 16.76 19.87
C VAL A 103 -10.31 15.68 18.79
N GLY A 104 -11.38 14.92 18.57
CA GLY A 104 -11.47 13.89 17.53
C GLY A 104 -11.27 14.41 16.11
N TRP A 105 -11.64 15.68 15.83
CA TRP A 105 -11.39 16.30 14.53
C TRP A 105 -9.90 16.37 14.15
N ILE A 106 -9.00 16.47 15.13
CA ILE A 106 -7.55 16.52 14.85
C ILE A 106 -7.08 15.19 14.26
N SER A 107 -7.40 14.07 14.92
CA SER A 107 -7.07 12.73 14.44
C SER A 107 -7.81 12.38 13.15
N GLY A 108 -9.08 12.80 13.03
CA GLY A 108 -9.89 12.62 11.82
C GLY A 108 -9.31 13.35 10.62
N LEU A 109 -8.90 14.61 10.79
CA LEU A 109 -8.25 15.40 9.74
C LEU A 109 -6.94 14.74 9.31
N PHE A 110 -6.14 14.25 10.27
CA PHE A 110 -4.89 13.57 9.95
C PHE A 110 -5.12 12.32 9.09
N LEU A 111 -6.09 11.48 9.44
CA LEU A 111 -6.43 10.28 8.66
C LEU A 111 -6.97 10.66 7.28
N PHE A 112 -7.90 11.61 7.21
CA PHE A 112 -8.50 12.07 5.96
C PHE A 112 -7.46 12.64 5.00
N LEU A 113 -6.62 13.57 5.48
CA LEU A 113 -5.58 14.17 4.66
C LEU A 113 -4.50 13.16 4.26
N SER A 114 -4.11 12.24 5.15
CA SER A 114 -3.11 11.22 4.80
C SER A 114 -3.60 10.34 3.64
N LEU A 115 -4.88 9.98 3.63
CA LEU A 115 -5.46 9.14 2.57
C LEU A 115 -5.69 9.91 1.27
N ILE A 116 -6.21 11.14 1.33
CA ILE A 116 -6.50 11.92 0.11
C ILE A 116 -5.20 12.38 -0.58
N LEU A 117 -4.18 12.74 0.21
CA LEU A 117 -2.89 13.18 -0.33
C LEU A 117 -2.14 12.04 -1.01
N ASN A 118 -2.38 10.77 -0.62
CA ASN A 118 -1.78 9.62 -1.31
C ASN A 118 -2.09 9.62 -2.82
N VAL A 119 -3.28 10.09 -3.20
CA VAL A 119 -3.72 10.17 -4.60
C VAL A 119 -2.83 11.12 -5.41
N GLN A 120 -2.41 12.24 -4.81
CA GLN A 120 -1.56 13.25 -5.46
C GLN A 120 -0.07 12.91 -5.36
N VAL A 121 0.36 12.33 -4.24
CA VAL A 121 1.76 11.95 -4.01
C VAL A 121 2.19 10.84 -4.98
N GLY A 122 1.30 9.92 -5.37
CA GLY A 122 1.60 8.85 -6.33
C GLY A 122 2.21 9.36 -7.64
N PRO A 123 1.50 10.19 -8.42
CA PRO A 123 2.05 10.84 -9.61
C PRO A 123 3.29 11.69 -9.32
N MET A 124 3.38 12.30 -8.14
CA MET A 124 4.56 13.09 -7.77
C MET A 124 5.81 12.21 -7.67
N VAL A 125 5.69 11.00 -7.08
CA VAL A 125 6.74 9.98 -6.98
C VAL A 125 7.09 9.38 -8.34
N ASP A 126 6.13 9.29 -9.25
CA ASP A 126 6.39 8.84 -10.62
C ASP A 126 7.24 9.82 -11.43
N VAL A 127 7.13 11.13 -11.15
CA VAL A 127 7.89 12.18 -11.86
C VAL A 127 9.22 12.50 -11.19
N HIS A 128 9.21 12.84 -9.90
CA HIS A 128 10.40 13.31 -9.18
C HIS A 128 11.26 12.16 -8.64
N GLY A 129 10.71 10.95 -8.65
CA GLY A 129 11.34 9.77 -8.10
C GLY A 129 11.31 9.72 -6.56
N PRO A 130 11.54 8.52 -5.99
CA PRO A 130 11.45 8.30 -4.56
C PRO A 130 12.58 8.95 -3.75
N ASN A 131 13.72 9.27 -4.37
CA ASN A 131 14.89 9.82 -3.67
C ASN A 131 14.77 11.31 -3.30
N VAL A 132 13.84 12.03 -3.91
CA VAL A 132 13.54 13.42 -3.51
C VAL A 132 12.39 13.44 -2.53
N ILE A 133 11.32 12.72 -2.84
CA ILE A 133 10.09 12.71 -2.04
C ILE A 133 10.26 11.95 -0.73
N GLY A 134 11.04 10.86 -0.71
CA GLY A 134 11.30 10.07 0.49
C GLY A 134 11.94 10.89 1.62
N PRO A 135 13.10 11.55 1.40
CA PRO A 135 13.72 12.41 2.40
C PRO A 135 12.83 13.58 2.84
N VAL A 136 12.15 14.24 1.90
CA VAL A 136 11.25 15.36 2.23
C VAL A 136 10.11 14.88 3.13
N GLY A 137 9.45 13.77 2.76
CA GLY A 137 8.40 13.16 3.57
C GLY A 137 8.89 12.75 4.95
N ALA A 138 10.08 12.15 5.04
CA ALA A 138 10.67 11.74 6.33
C ALA A 138 11.01 12.93 7.24
N VAL A 139 11.59 14.00 6.68
CA VAL A 139 11.89 15.22 7.45
C VAL A 139 10.60 15.86 7.96
N LEU A 140 9.57 15.99 7.10
CA LEU A 140 8.26 16.50 7.50
C LEU A 140 7.64 15.61 8.60
N TYR A 141 7.73 14.30 8.45
CA TYR A 141 7.17 13.34 9.40
C TYR A 141 7.86 13.37 10.77
N VAL A 142 9.18 13.52 10.81
CA VAL A 142 9.93 13.68 12.08
C VAL A 142 9.65 15.06 12.70
N ALA A 143 9.63 16.12 11.87
CA ALA A 143 9.36 17.48 12.32
C ALA A 143 7.96 17.62 12.92
N MET A 144 6.96 16.89 12.42
CA MET A 144 5.61 16.81 13.02
C MET A 144 5.70 16.51 14.52
N PHE A 145 6.42 15.46 14.91
CA PHE A 145 6.53 15.04 16.31
C PHE A 145 7.24 16.09 17.18
N LEU A 146 8.32 16.69 16.65
CA LEU A 146 9.07 17.72 17.37
C LEU A 146 8.22 18.99 17.58
N LEU A 147 7.47 19.41 16.57
CA LEU A 147 6.57 20.56 16.67
C LEU A 147 5.41 20.25 17.61
N MET A 148 4.86 19.03 17.56
CA MET A 148 3.78 18.58 18.43
C MET A 148 4.17 18.56 19.91
N ALA A 149 5.45 18.31 20.22
CA ALA A 149 5.96 18.38 21.59
C ALA A 149 5.82 19.79 22.21
N GLU A 150 5.86 20.85 21.39
CA GLU A 150 5.76 22.25 21.84
C GLU A 150 4.36 22.86 21.66
N CYS A 151 3.42 22.11 21.09
CA CYS A 151 2.06 22.55 20.90
C CYS A 151 1.32 22.69 22.24
N ARG A 152 0.53 23.76 22.39
CA ARG A 152 -0.30 24.04 23.57
C ARG A 152 -1.76 24.32 23.22
N ASN A 153 -2.01 24.98 22.10
CA ASN A 153 -3.34 25.37 21.66
C ASN A 153 -3.92 24.37 20.66
N TYR A 154 -5.26 24.26 20.62
CA TYR A 154 -6.00 23.42 19.68
C TYR A 154 -5.54 23.57 18.22
N TRP A 155 -5.44 24.81 17.74
CA TRP A 155 -5.01 25.11 16.37
C TRP A 155 -3.59 24.67 16.05
N HIS A 156 -2.69 24.63 17.05
CA HIS A 156 -1.33 24.14 16.84
C HIS A 156 -1.34 22.63 16.53
N PHE A 157 -2.16 21.86 17.26
CA PHE A 157 -2.33 20.42 16.99
C PHE A 157 -3.01 20.18 15.64
N MET A 158 -4.03 20.96 15.28
CA MET A 158 -4.69 20.83 13.98
C MET A 158 -3.72 21.04 12.81
N LEU A 159 -2.83 22.02 12.92
CA LEU A 159 -1.83 22.30 11.88
C LEU A 159 -0.67 21.29 11.90
N CYS A 160 -0.11 20.98 13.07
CA CYS A 160 1.08 20.13 13.18
C CYS A 160 0.75 18.65 12.96
N LEU A 161 -0.26 18.12 13.66
CA LEU A 161 -0.70 16.73 13.48
C LEU A 161 -1.55 16.61 12.22
N GLY A 162 -2.62 17.41 12.12
CA GLY A 162 -3.62 17.27 11.06
C GLY A 162 -3.07 17.54 9.67
N VAL A 163 -2.46 18.70 9.42
CA VAL A 163 -2.03 19.07 8.05
C VAL A 163 -0.60 18.61 7.79
N PHE A 164 0.35 19.09 8.60
CA PHE A 164 1.77 18.87 8.37
C PHE A 164 2.16 17.39 8.53
N GLY A 165 1.61 16.74 9.56
CA GLY A 165 1.77 15.32 9.79
C GLY A 165 1.27 14.46 8.64
N SER A 166 0.09 14.77 8.10
CA SER A 166 -0.50 14.03 6.99
C SER A 166 0.28 14.12 5.70
N ILE A 167 0.84 15.30 5.40
CA ILE A 167 1.70 15.47 4.22
C ILE A 167 2.93 14.57 4.34
N GLY A 168 3.60 14.59 5.49
CA GLY A 168 4.74 13.72 5.76
C GLY A 168 4.37 12.23 5.66
N ALA A 169 3.25 11.84 6.29
CA ALA A 169 2.78 10.46 6.31
C ALA A 169 2.41 9.94 4.92
N ALA A 170 1.70 10.74 4.13
CA ALA A 170 1.32 10.37 2.77
C ALA A 170 2.55 10.19 1.87
N MET A 171 3.51 11.11 1.95
CA MET A 171 4.77 11.04 1.20
C MET A 171 5.55 9.76 1.52
N THR A 172 5.75 9.44 2.79
CA THR A 172 6.51 8.25 3.19
C THR A 172 5.79 6.94 2.83
N MET A 173 4.48 6.86 3.05
CA MET A 173 3.69 5.67 2.71
C MET A 173 3.71 5.35 1.22
N VAL A 174 3.42 6.35 0.38
CA VAL A 174 3.36 6.15 -1.06
C VAL A 174 4.71 5.79 -1.62
N VAL A 175 5.79 6.42 -1.15
CA VAL A 175 7.16 6.08 -1.59
C VAL A 175 7.48 4.61 -1.27
N ALA A 176 7.21 4.16 -0.04
CA ALA A 176 7.47 2.78 0.38
C ALA A 176 6.70 1.76 -0.49
N ILE A 177 5.41 1.99 -0.72
CA ILE A 177 4.57 1.09 -1.52
C ILE A 177 4.95 1.13 -3.01
N ALA A 178 5.20 2.32 -3.56
CA ALA A 178 5.48 2.50 -4.98
C ALA A 178 6.82 1.88 -5.39
N ILE A 179 7.86 1.95 -4.55
CA ILE A 179 9.17 1.34 -4.81
C ILE A 179 9.02 -0.17 -4.99
N VAL A 180 8.35 -0.84 -4.05
CA VAL A 180 8.20 -2.30 -4.07
C VAL A 180 7.32 -2.74 -5.25
N GLY A 181 6.22 -2.01 -5.49
CA GLY A 181 5.34 -2.28 -6.63
C GLY A 181 5.99 -2.08 -8.00
N LYS A 182 7.07 -1.27 -8.10
CA LYS A 182 7.85 -1.07 -9.33
C LYS A 182 8.99 -2.09 -9.49
N LEU A 183 9.59 -2.55 -8.40
CA LEU A 183 10.71 -3.49 -8.42
C LEU A 183 10.29 -4.95 -8.63
N PHE A 184 9.12 -5.35 -8.11
CA PHE A 184 8.66 -6.73 -8.12
C PHE A 184 7.40 -6.89 -8.96
N VAL A 185 7.47 -7.78 -9.94
CA VAL A 185 6.36 -8.22 -10.79
C VAL A 185 6.01 -9.68 -10.48
N ARG A 186 6.99 -10.59 -10.45
CA ARG A 186 6.76 -12.04 -10.26
C ARG A 186 6.57 -12.42 -8.79
N LYS A 187 7.30 -11.79 -7.88
CA LYS A 187 7.19 -12.00 -6.41
C LYS A 187 6.54 -10.80 -5.71
N ARG A 188 5.59 -10.16 -6.38
CA ARG A 188 4.99 -8.89 -5.93
C ARG A 188 4.24 -9.08 -4.62
N GLY A 189 3.41 -10.11 -4.50
CA GLY A 189 2.63 -10.41 -3.29
C GLY A 189 3.53 -10.68 -2.09
N LEU A 190 4.61 -11.47 -2.25
CA LEU A 190 5.60 -11.68 -1.20
C LEU A 190 6.30 -10.38 -0.77
N ALA A 191 6.80 -9.59 -1.72
CA ALA A 191 7.54 -8.37 -1.42
C ALA A 191 6.65 -7.30 -0.76
N MET A 192 5.42 -7.13 -1.26
CA MET A 192 4.41 -6.25 -0.65
C MET A 192 3.99 -6.75 0.72
N GLY A 193 3.80 -8.06 0.90
CA GLY A 193 3.45 -8.68 2.17
C GLY A 193 4.51 -8.45 3.25
N ILE A 194 5.80 -8.63 2.91
CA ILE A 194 6.91 -8.32 3.83
C ILE A 194 6.93 -6.84 4.14
N THR A 195 6.80 -5.96 3.15
CA THR A 195 6.78 -4.51 3.35
C THR A 195 5.67 -4.08 4.31
N LEU A 196 4.45 -4.55 4.05
CA LEU A 196 3.28 -4.25 4.86
C LEU A 196 3.37 -4.90 6.24
N ALA A 197 4.07 -6.01 6.45
CA ALA A 197 4.25 -6.59 7.79
C ALA A 197 4.84 -5.58 8.79
N GLY A 198 5.66 -4.63 8.33
CA GLY A 198 6.23 -3.57 9.17
C GLY A 198 5.15 -2.67 9.79
N SER A 199 4.08 -2.42 9.06
CA SER A 199 2.93 -1.64 9.53
C SER A 199 2.25 -2.30 10.73
N SER A 200 2.13 -3.64 10.74
CA SER A 200 1.53 -4.39 11.84
C SER A 200 2.41 -4.36 13.09
N ILE A 201 3.73 -4.48 12.93
CA ILE A 201 4.69 -4.40 14.03
C ILE A 201 4.66 -2.99 14.64
N GLY A 202 4.66 -1.95 13.80
CA GLY A 202 4.54 -0.56 14.25
C GLY A 202 3.26 -0.30 15.03
N ALA A 203 2.13 -0.86 14.59
CA ALA A 203 0.82 -0.71 15.24
C ALA A 203 0.79 -1.25 16.67
N VAL A 204 1.65 -2.21 17.03
CA VAL A 204 1.77 -2.74 18.39
C VAL A 204 2.79 -1.93 19.20
N ILE A 205 3.94 -1.61 18.61
CA ILE A 205 5.05 -0.95 19.31
C ILE A 205 4.70 0.49 19.73
N PHE A 206 4.11 1.27 18.83
CA PHE A 206 3.91 2.71 19.05
C PHE A 206 2.93 3.02 20.21
N PRO A 207 1.75 2.36 20.33
CA PRO A 207 0.86 2.59 21.47
C PRO A 207 1.49 2.18 22.81
N ILE A 208 2.29 1.10 22.83
CA ILE A 208 2.97 0.62 24.04
C ILE A 208 3.99 1.64 24.53
N ILE A 209 4.79 2.20 23.61
CA ILE A 209 5.75 3.24 23.93
C ILE A 209 5.03 4.44 24.53
N LEU A 210 3.97 4.95 23.88
CA LEU A 210 3.22 6.10 24.38
C LEU A 210 2.62 5.84 25.77
N ARG A 211 2.03 4.66 25.98
CA ARG A 211 1.43 4.27 27.27
C ARG A 211 2.47 4.21 28.39
N SER A 212 3.68 3.74 28.12
CA SER A 212 4.77 3.70 29.09
C SER A 212 5.38 5.09 29.33
N THR A 213 5.46 5.92 28.29
CA THR A 213 6.19 7.18 28.34
C THR A 213 5.35 8.33 28.91
N TYR A 214 4.04 8.36 28.65
CA TYR A 214 3.14 9.39 29.16
C TYR A 214 3.16 9.57 30.69
N PRO A 215 3.03 8.51 31.52
CA PRO A 215 3.03 8.68 32.98
C PRO A 215 4.42 9.01 33.54
N ASN A 216 5.50 8.55 32.88
CA ASN A 216 6.87 8.67 33.41
C ASN A 216 7.57 9.97 32.99
N LEU A 217 7.40 10.40 31.74
CA LEU A 217 8.15 11.52 31.15
C LEU A 217 7.25 12.67 30.67
N GLY A 218 5.93 12.47 30.64
CA GLY A 218 4.95 13.46 30.19
C GLY A 218 4.90 13.64 28.66
N TRP A 219 3.99 14.50 28.19
CA TRP A 219 3.70 14.71 26.77
C TRP A 219 4.92 15.07 25.91
N GLN A 220 5.68 16.09 26.33
CA GLN A 220 6.72 16.70 25.50
C GLN A 220 7.83 15.69 25.20
N TRP A 221 8.30 14.97 26.22
CA TRP A 221 9.32 13.94 26.07
C TRP A 221 8.80 12.71 25.35
N SER A 222 7.52 12.31 25.57
CA SER A 222 6.90 11.25 24.76
C SER A 222 6.97 11.57 23.28
N MET A 223 6.55 12.76 22.86
CA MET A 223 6.57 13.13 21.44
C MET A 223 7.98 13.24 20.87
N ARG A 224 8.95 13.73 21.64
CA ARG A 224 10.37 13.73 21.23
C ARG A 224 10.93 12.32 21.07
N ILE A 225 10.59 11.38 21.95
CA ILE A 225 10.99 9.97 21.83
C ILE A 225 10.40 9.37 20.55
N MET A 226 9.13 9.64 20.24
CA MET A 226 8.52 9.21 18.98
C MET A 226 9.24 9.80 17.76
N ALA A 227 9.68 11.06 17.83
CA ALA A 227 10.49 11.69 16.79
C ALA A 227 11.83 10.96 16.60
N PHE A 228 12.55 10.66 17.70
CA PHE A 228 13.84 9.97 17.64
C PHE A 228 13.71 8.54 17.11
N ILE A 229 12.68 7.80 17.52
CA ILE A 229 12.42 6.45 17.02
C ILE A 229 12.07 6.49 15.53
N SER A 230 11.19 7.41 15.14
CA SER A 230 10.81 7.59 13.73
C SER A 230 12.02 7.99 12.88
N ALA A 231 12.88 8.90 13.37
CA ALA A 231 14.12 9.27 12.69
C ALA A 231 15.09 8.08 12.58
N GLY A 232 15.26 7.31 13.66
CA GLY A 232 16.11 6.12 13.68
C GLY A 232 15.66 5.02 12.71
N LEU A 233 14.38 4.95 12.38
CA LEU A 233 13.83 4.02 11.38
C LEU A 233 13.83 4.61 9.96
N LEU A 234 13.52 5.89 9.80
CA LEU A 234 13.41 6.54 8.49
C LEU A 234 14.78 6.87 7.87
N LEU A 235 15.79 7.21 8.66
CA LEU A 235 17.15 7.46 8.16
C LEU A 235 17.74 6.25 7.40
N PRO A 236 17.80 5.03 7.98
CA PRO A 236 18.28 3.87 7.24
C PRO A 236 17.35 3.52 6.08
N ALA A 237 16.03 3.76 6.19
CA ALA A 237 15.11 3.53 5.09
C ALA A 237 15.41 4.39 3.85
N ILE A 238 15.73 5.67 4.05
CA ILE A 238 16.13 6.58 2.96
C ILE A 238 17.41 6.07 2.30
N LEU A 239 18.39 5.61 3.08
CA LEU A 239 19.62 5.03 2.54
C LEU A 239 19.32 3.80 1.69
N CYS A 240 18.39 2.95 2.10
CA CYS A 240 17.93 1.83 1.29
C CYS A 240 17.30 2.28 -0.05
N PHE A 241 16.59 3.41 -0.09
CA PHE A 241 16.00 3.94 -1.32
C PHE A 241 17.01 4.48 -2.34
N THR A 242 18.23 4.81 -1.90
CA THR A 242 19.31 5.18 -2.85
C THR A 242 19.66 4.01 -3.77
N ALA A 243 19.56 2.76 -3.27
CA ALA A 243 19.77 1.56 -4.07
C ALA A 243 18.72 1.40 -5.19
N PHE A 244 17.48 1.85 -4.95
CA PHE A 244 16.43 1.86 -5.99
C PHE A 244 16.84 2.69 -7.21
N ASN A 245 17.47 3.85 -7.02
CA ASN A 245 17.85 4.70 -8.16
C ASN A 245 18.88 4.02 -9.06
N LYS A 246 19.84 3.32 -8.45
CA LYS A 246 20.88 2.58 -9.18
C LYS A 246 20.25 1.49 -10.06
N ILE A 247 19.28 0.77 -9.52
CA ILE A 247 18.54 -0.27 -10.22
C ILE A 247 17.64 0.33 -11.32
N TYR A 248 16.82 1.32 -10.95
CA TYR A 248 15.80 1.87 -11.84
C TYR A 248 16.43 2.59 -13.03
N LYS A 249 17.49 3.39 -12.82
CA LYS A 249 18.23 4.05 -13.92
C LYS A 249 18.94 3.04 -14.83
N SER A 250 19.49 1.96 -14.27
CA SER A 250 20.12 0.90 -15.06
C SER A 250 19.11 0.11 -15.89
N SER A 251 17.87 -0.02 -15.41
CA SER A 251 16.82 -0.80 -16.08
C SER A 251 16.00 0.00 -17.11
N THR A 252 16.01 1.35 -17.06
CA THR A 252 15.14 2.19 -17.92
C THR A 252 15.82 2.86 -19.10
N ASN A 253 17.15 2.74 -19.29
CA ASN A 253 17.89 3.23 -20.48
C ASN A 253 17.31 4.52 -21.11
N GLY A 254 17.08 5.56 -20.29
CA GLY A 254 16.64 6.86 -20.79
C GLY A 254 15.20 6.96 -21.30
N GLN A 255 14.30 6.02 -21.00
CA GLN A 255 12.88 6.24 -21.27
C GLN A 255 12.38 7.48 -20.50
N PRO A 256 11.67 8.41 -21.17
CA PRO A 256 11.26 9.66 -20.56
C PRO A 256 10.33 9.39 -19.38
N SER A 257 10.62 9.99 -18.22
CA SER A 257 9.67 9.99 -17.11
C SER A 257 8.34 10.60 -17.61
N PRO A 258 7.19 10.12 -17.13
CA PRO A 258 5.91 10.72 -17.49
C PRO A 258 5.98 12.23 -17.22
N LYS A 259 5.66 13.04 -18.25
CA LYS A 259 5.86 14.50 -18.23
C LYS A 259 4.82 15.27 -17.39
N SER A 260 3.85 14.58 -16.78
CA SER A 260 2.76 15.22 -16.08
C SER A 260 2.47 14.56 -14.74
N SER A 261 2.53 15.35 -13.66
CA SER A 261 2.03 14.99 -12.32
C SER A 261 0.53 15.27 -12.14
N THR A 262 -0.23 15.32 -13.24
CA THR A 262 -1.68 15.55 -13.19
C THR A 262 -2.43 14.28 -12.85
N LEU A 263 -3.39 14.39 -11.93
CA LEU A 263 -4.35 13.34 -11.62
C LEU A 263 -5.09 12.93 -12.88
N ASN A 264 -4.88 11.70 -13.32
CA ASN A 264 -5.59 11.18 -14.48
C ASN A 264 -6.88 10.49 -14.02
N PHE A 265 -7.98 11.24 -13.99
CA PHE A 265 -9.30 10.74 -13.64
C PHE A 265 -9.89 9.76 -14.69
N THR A 266 -9.22 9.55 -15.83
CA THR A 266 -9.62 8.53 -16.83
C THR A 266 -9.73 7.12 -16.21
N ALA A 267 -8.98 6.83 -15.15
CA ALA A 267 -9.10 5.55 -14.44
C ALA A 267 -10.52 5.30 -13.86
N PHE A 268 -11.21 6.35 -13.41
CA PHE A 268 -12.59 6.26 -12.88
C PHE A 268 -13.65 6.06 -13.96
N GLN A 269 -13.29 6.14 -15.25
CA GLN A 269 -14.21 5.78 -16.33
C GLN A 269 -14.38 4.27 -16.47
N SER A 270 -13.47 3.46 -15.89
CA SER A 270 -13.61 2.01 -15.87
C SER A 270 -14.55 1.57 -14.73
N PRO A 271 -15.69 0.92 -15.03
CA PRO A 271 -16.60 0.44 -13.99
C PRO A 271 -15.95 -0.59 -13.06
N ALA A 272 -15.01 -1.40 -13.59
CA ALA A 272 -14.23 -2.35 -12.79
C ALA A 272 -13.34 -1.65 -11.75
N PHE A 273 -12.69 -0.55 -12.13
CA PHE A 273 -11.89 0.26 -11.21
C PHE A 273 -12.74 0.90 -10.12
N CYS A 274 -13.91 1.44 -10.47
CA CYS A 274 -14.86 2.00 -9.51
C CYS A 274 -15.37 0.95 -8.51
N PHE A 275 -15.71 -0.25 -8.98
CA PHE A 275 -16.19 -1.33 -8.13
C PHE A 275 -15.11 -1.79 -7.14
N VAL A 276 -13.86 -1.98 -7.61
CA VAL A 276 -12.73 -2.35 -6.76
C VAL A 276 -12.44 -1.24 -5.73
N THR A 277 -12.45 0.03 -6.15
CA THR A 277 -12.22 1.18 -5.26
C THR A 277 -13.30 1.28 -4.18
N ALA A 278 -14.58 1.11 -4.56
CA ALA A 278 -15.68 1.09 -3.60
C ALA A 278 -15.55 -0.09 -2.60
N GLY A 279 -15.14 -1.26 -3.09
CA GLY A 279 -14.87 -2.42 -2.22
C GLY A 279 -13.73 -2.17 -1.24
N ILE A 280 -12.62 -1.57 -1.69
CA ILE A 280 -11.49 -1.16 -0.84
C ILE A 280 -11.96 -0.16 0.22
N PHE A 281 -12.74 0.85 -0.18
CA PHE A 281 -13.27 1.85 0.74
C PHE A 281 -14.14 1.24 1.83
N MET A 282 -15.09 0.37 1.45
CA MET A 282 -15.95 -0.33 2.42
C MET A 282 -15.14 -1.22 3.37
N PHE A 283 -14.13 -1.91 2.85
CA PHE A 283 -13.28 -2.78 3.66
C PHE A 283 -12.43 -2.00 4.66
N GLU A 284 -11.84 -0.89 4.22
CA GLU A 284 -11.03 -0.01 5.07
C GLU A 284 -11.87 0.59 6.21
N PHE A 285 -13.11 0.98 5.91
CA PHE A 285 -14.08 1.42 6.91
C PHE A 285 -14.31 0.36 7.99
N VAL A 286 -14.45 -0.92 7.60
CA VAL A 286 -14.60 -2.03 8.54
C VAL A 286 -13.31 -2.24 9.35
N ILE A 287 -12.13 -2.19 8.74
CA ILE A 287 -10.84 -2.34 9.44
C ILE A 287 -10.71 -1.31 10.56
N PHE A 288 -10.87 -0.02 10.25
CA PHE A 288 -10.70 1.04 11.24
C PHE A 288 -11.78 0.99 12.31
N SER A 289 -13.04 0.72 11.93
CA SER A 289 -14.14 0.62 12.89
C SER A 289 -13.92 -0.51 13.88
N ILE A 290 -13.53 -1.70 13.40
CA ILE A 290 -13.32 -2.86 14.27
C ILE A 290 -12.09 -2.65 15.15
N SER A 291 -11.00 -2.13 14.59
CA SER A 291 -9.77 -1.86 15.34
C SER A 291 -10.00 -0.81 16.45
N GLY A 292 -10.85 0.19 16.19
CA GLY A 292 -11.22 1.21 17.17
C GLY A 292 -12.21 0.72 18.24
N LEU A 293 -13.17 -0.13 17.88
CA LEU A 293 -14.21 -0.60 18.81
C LEU A 293 -13.77 -1.80 19.66
N LEU A 294 -12.75 -2.56 19.22
CA LEU A 294 -12.34 -3.80 19.88
C LEU A 294 -11.99 -3.64 21.37
N PRO A 295 -11.20 -2.62 21.81
CA PRO A 295 -10.93 -2.40 23.24
C PRO A 295 -12.19 -1.97 24.03
N SER A 296 -13.11 -1.25 23.39
CA SER A 296 -14.39 -0.86 24.02
C SER A 296 -15.32 -2.05 24.19
N ILE A 297 -15.31 -3.01 23.26
CA ILE A 297 -16.10 -4.24 23.37
C ILE A 297 -15.52 -5.12 24.49
N SER A 298 -14.19 -5.26 24.60
CA SER A 298 -13.58 -6.08 25.65
C SER A 298 -13.89 -5.55 27.05
N THR A 299 -13.85 -4.22 27.24
CA THR A 299 -14.17 -3.59 28.52
C THR A 299 -15.65 -3.68 28.89
N ARG A 300 -16.57 -3.55 27.94
CA ARG A 300 -18.03 -3.73 28.18
C ARG A 300 -18.41 -5.15 28.58
N VAL A 301 -17.69 -6.16 28.10
CA VAL A 301 -17.92 -7.57 28.46
C VAL A 301 -17.32 -7.91 29.84
N GLY A 302 -16.66 -6.96 30.50
CA GLY A 302 -16.10 -7.13 31.85
C GLY A 302 -14.64 -7.59 31.87
N PHE A 303 -13.93 -7.59 30.74
CA PHE A 303 -12.50 -7.86 30.70
C PHE A 303 -11.68 -6.61 31.08
N THR A 304 -10.52 -6.82 31.67
CA THR A 304 -9.58 -5.75 32.02
C THR A 304 -9.09 -5.02 30.76
N ALA A 305 -8.71 -3.76 30.90
CA ALA A 305 -8.13 -2.98 29.80
C ALA A 305 -6.89 -3.67 29.20
N GLU A 306 -6.12 -4.40 30.02
CA GLU A 306 -4.96 -5.20 29.60
C GLU A 306 -5.32 -6.24 28.52
N ASN A 307 -6.43 -6.96 28.69
CA ASN A 307 -6.89 -7.94 27.71
C ASN A 307 -7.21 -7.30 26.35
N GLY A 308 -7.72 -6.06 26.35
CA GLY A 308 -7.96 -5.29 25.12
C GLY A 308 -6.69 -5.03 24.32
N TYR A 309 -5.59 -4.70 24.99
CA TYR A 309 -4.29 -4.52 24.33
C TYR A 309 -3.69 -5.84 23.82
N THR A 310 -3.88 -6.93 24.58
CA THR A 310 -3.47 -8.27 24.15
C THR A 310 -4.21 -8.69 22.89
N LEU A 311 -5.52 -8.40 22.78
CA LEU A 311 -6.32 -8.67 21.58
C LEU A 311 -5.77 -7.89 20.38
N LEU A 312 -5.48 -6.59 20.54
CA LEU A 312 -4.92 -5.77 19.46
C LEU A 312 -3.52 -6.27 19.03
N SER A 313 -2.72 -6.72 19.99
CA SER A 313 -1.41 -7.33 19.72
C SER A 313 -1.53 -8.63 18.92
N ILE A 314 -2.51 -9.48 19.26
CA ILE A 314 -2.83 -10.71 18.51
C ILE A 314 -3.30 -10.39 17.10
N VAL A 315 -4.17 -9.38 16.93
CA VAL A 315 -4.61 -8.91 15.60
C VAL A 315 -3.41 -8.48 14.77
N GLY A 316 -2.50 -7.67 15.32
CA GLY A 316 -1.29 -7.23 14.61
C GLY A 316 -0.37 -8.39 14.22
N ALA A 317 -0.11 -9.33 15.15
CA ALA A 317 0.69 -10.52 14.88
C ALA A 317 0.07 -11.38 13.78
N ALA A 318 -1.23 -11.70 13.87
CA ALA A 318 -1.92 -12.49 12.87
C ALA A 318 -2.02 -11.77 11.52
N SER A 319 -2.18 -10.43 11.52
CA SER A 319 -2.17 -9.61 10.31
C SER A 319 -0.83 -9.66 9.58
N THR A 320 0.28 -9.79 10.30
CA THR A 320 1.60 -9.99 9.70
C THR A 320 1.64 -11.27 8.85
N PHE A 321 1.13 -12.38 9.39
CA PHE A 321 1.03 -13.64 8.64
C PHE A 321 0.00 -13.55 7.51
N GLY A 322 -1.14 -12.88 7.74
CA GLY A 322 -2.16 -12.61 6.72
C GLY A 322 -1.66 -11.78 5.55
N ARG A 323 -0.68 -10.88 5.78
CA ARG A 323 -0.05 -10.10 4.71
C ARG A 323 0.91 -10.92 3.86
N ILE A 324 1.62 -11.88 4.44
CA ILE A 324 2.68 -12.64 3.76
C ILE A 324 2.13 -13.88 3.07
N ILE A 325 1.37 -14.72 3.79
CA ILE A 325 0.97 -16.06 3.31
C ILE A 325 0.05 -15.94 2.08
N PRO A 326 -1.10 -15.25 2.16
CA PRO A 326 -1.95 -14.93 1.00
C PRO A 326 -1.22 -14.19 -0.13
N GLY A 327 -0.22 -13.35 0.18
CA GLY A 327 0.62 -12.71 -0.85
C GLY A 327 1.40 -13.74 -1.68
N VAL A 328 2.05 -14.70 -1.03
CA VAL A 328 2.78 -15.80 -1.69
C VAL A 328 1.84 -16.71 -2.48
N ILE A 329 0.67 -17.01 -1.93
CA ILE A 329 -0.34 -17.85 -2.60
C ILE A 329 -0.90 -17.09 -3.82
N GLY A 330 -1.12 -15.78 -3.70
CA GLY A 330 -1.59 -14.90 -4.78
C GLY A 330 -0.62 -14.83 -5.96
N ASP A 331 0.68 -14.87 -5.69
CA ASP A 331 1.72 -14.93 -6.72
C ASP A 331 1.65 -16.23 -7.55
N LYS A 332 1.08 -17.33 -7.02
CA LYS A 332 0.99 -18.63 -7.70
C LYS A 332 -0.40 -18.96 -8.28
N TYR A 333 -1.47 -18.62 -7.56
CA TYR A 333 -2.85 -19.02 -7.88
C TYR A 333 -3.74 -17.88 -8.40
N GLY A 334 -3.15 -16.69 -8.57
CA GLY A 334 -3.85 -15.49 -9.02
C GLY A 334 -4.38 -14.67 -7.85
N HIS A 335 -4.09 -13.36 -7.88
CA HIS A 335 -4.37 -12.43 -6.79
C HIS A 335 -5.88 -12.33 -6.49
N PHE A 336 -6.73 -12.25 -7.53
CA PHE A 336 -8.18 -12.10 -7.34
C PHE A 336 -8.83 -13.32 -6.67
N ASN A 337 -8.42 -14.54 -7.06
CA ASN A 337 -8.97 -15.78 -6.50
C ASN A 337 -8.62 -15.92 -5.01
N VAL A 338 -7.38 -15.59 -4.63
CA VAL A 338 -6.93 -15.66 -3.24
C VAL A 338 -7.57 -14.57 -2.39
N LEU A 339 -7.77 -13.37 -2.96
CA LEU A 339 -8.50 -12.29 -2.31
C LEU A 339 -9.93 -12.72 -1.97
N LEU A 340 -10.65 -13.31 -2.93
CA LEU A 340 -12.02 -13.79 -2.74
C LEU A 340 -12.08 -14.92 -1.70
N ALA A 341 -11.18 -15.91 -1.79
CA ALA A 341 -11.12 -17.01 -0.83
C ALA A 341 -10.88 -16.51 0.60
N THR A 342 -9.98 -15.53 0.77
CA THR A 342 -9.66 -14.98 2.08
C THR A 342 -10.79 -14.12 2.64
N LEU A 343 -11.51 -13.39 1.77
CA LEU A 343 -12.73 -12.67 2.15
C LEU A 343 -13.82 -13.61 2.65
N VAL A 344 -14.13 -14.67 1.89
CA VAL A 344 -15.13 -15.68 2.27
C VAL A 344 -14.76 -16.34 3.60
N PHE A 345 -13.49 -16.72 3.76
CA PHE A 345 -12.95 -17.22 5.02
C PHE A 345 -13.21 -16.23 6.17
N THR A 346 -12.83 -14.97 5.99
CA THR A 346 -13.00 -13.95 7.05
C THR A 346 -14.46 -13.74 7.43
N VAL A 347 -15.38 -13.72 6.47
CA VAL A 347 -16.82 -13.53 6.71
C VAL A 347 -17.42 -14.73 7.45
N ILE A 348 -17.09 -15.96 7.06
CA ILE A 348 -17.61 -17.17 7.71
C ILE A 348 -17.15 -17.21 9.18
N PHE A 349 -15.87 -16.96 9.43
CA PHE A 349 -15.33 -16.99 10.79
C PHE A 349 -15.80 -15.81 11.65
N MET A 350 -16.02 -14.63 11.06
CA MET A 350 -16.73 -13.52 11.71
C MET A 350 -18.12 -13.94 12.19
N GLY A 351 -18.92 -14.53 11.30
CA GLY A 351 -20.27 -14.99 11.61
C GLY A 351 -20.31 -16.14 12.62
N ALA A 352 -19.36 -17.07 12.54
CA ALA A 352 -19.31 -18.26 13.40
C ALA A 352 -18.79 -17.99 14.82
N LEU A 353 -17.89 -17.01 15.02
CA LEU A 353 -17.26 -16.76 16.32
C LEU A 353 -17.84 -15.55 17.05
N LEU A 354 -18.17 -14.46 16.35
CA LEU A 354 -18.61 -13.22 17.00
C LEU A 354 -20.07 -13.31 17.49
N VAL A 355 -20.95 -13.90 16.67
CA VAL A 355 -22.40 -13.95 16.92
C VAL A 355 -22.78 -14.87 18.09
N PRO A 356 -22.20 -16.08 18.26
CA PRO A 356 -22.62 -16.98 19.33
C PRO A 356 -21.77 -16.90 20.61
N PHE A 357 -20.49 -16.51 20.54
CA PHE A 357 -19.53 -16.70 21.64
C PHE A 357 -18.80 -15.43 22.11
N GLY A 358 -18.98 -14.30 21.42
CA GLY A 358 -18.27 -13.04 21.73
C GLY A 358 -18.51 -12.50 23.15
N THR A 359 -19.58 -12.93 23.81
CA THR A 359 -19.95 -12.48 25.16
C THR A 359 -19.72 -13.51 26.27
N ARG A 360 -19.31 -14.75 25.94
CA ARG A 360 -19.30 -15.87 26.92
C ARG A 360 -17.93 -16.46 27.23
N SER A 361 -16.89 -16.22 26.43
CA SER A 361 -15.56 -16.79 26.69
C SER A 361 -14.42 -15.89 26.17
N ALA A 362 -13.43 -15.63 27.02
CA ALA A 362 -12.22 -14.88 26.66
C ALA A 362 -11.44 -15.58 25.52
N THR A 363 -11.40 -16.92 25.56
CA THR A 363 -10.68 -17.73 24.57
C THR A 363 -11.28 -17.60 23.16
N ALA A 364 -12.61 -17.50 23.07
CA ALA A 364 -13.28 -17.29 21.79
C ALA A 364 -12.95 -15.90 21.20
N LEU A 365 -12.82 -14.88 22.06
CA LEU A 365 -12.46 -13.53 21.66
C LEU A 365 -10.99 -13.44 21.16
N TYR A 366 -10.08 -14.17 21.81
CA TYR A 366 -8.69 -14.31 21.35
C TYR A 366 -8.60 -15.04 20.00
N ALA A 367 -9.32 -16.15 19.83
CA ALA A 367 -9.37 -16.89 18.58
C ALA A 367 -9.94 -16.04 17.44
N TRP A 368 -11.03 -15.32 17.70
CA TRP A 368 -11.62 -14.38 16.74
C TRP A 368 -10.63 -13.29 16.33
N SER A 369 -9.89 -12.72 17.28
CA SER A 369 -8.89 -11.67 17.02
C SER A 369 -7.76 -12.15 16.11
N ALA A 370 -7.30 -13.39 16.29
CA ALA A 370 -6.30 -13.98 15.43
C ALA A 370 -6.84 -14.17 13.99
N ILE A 371 -8.04 -14.71 13.86
CA ILE A 371 -8.63 -14.99 12.54
C ILE A 371 -8.96 -13.68 11.80
N TRP A 372 -9.51 -12.70 12.52
CA TRP A 372 -9.75 -11.36 11.98
C TRP A 372 -8.45 -10.66 11.55
N GLY A 373 -7.41 -10.73 12.37
CA GLY A 373 -6.09 -10.20 12.03
C GLY A 373 -5.55 -10.80 10.73
N PHE A 374 -5.59 -12.13 10.62
CA PHE A 374 -5.16 -12.83 9.41
C PHE A 374 -5.97 -12.40 8.16
N GLY A 375 -7.30 -12.38 8.27
CA GLY A 375 -8.19 -11.98 7.18
C GLY A 375 -7.97 -10.54 6.72
N SER A 376 -7.96 -9.60 7.67
CA SER A 376 -7.79 -8.16 7.41
C SER A 376 -6.44 -7.83 6.77
N GLY A 377 -5.35 -8.48 7.19
CA GLY A 377 -4.02 -8.25 6.63
C GLY A 377 -3.87 -8.64 5.16
N SER A 378 -4.64 -9.62 4.71
CA SER A 378 -4.53 -10.20 3.37
C SER A 378 -4.90 -9.24 2.25
N PHE A 379 -5.80 -8.31 2.53
CA PHE A 379 -6.39 -7.42 1.54
C PHE A 379 -5.40 -6.42 0.95
N LEU A 380 -4.58 -5.80 1.80
CA LEU A 380 -3.60 -4.78 1.38
C LEU A 380 -2.47 -5.37 0.52
N SER A 381 -2.05 -6.61 0.79
CA SER A 381 -0.97 -7.27 0.05
C SER A 381 -1.38 -7.75 -1.34
N ILE A 382 -2.66 -8.11 -1.52
CA ILE A 382 -3.16 -8.81 -2.72
C ILE A 382 -3.88 -7.84 -3.68
N THR A 383 -4.00 -6.55 -3.31
CA THR A 383 -4.67 -5.54 -4.14
C THR A 383 -4.09 -5.55 -5.57
N PRO A 384 -4.90 -5.86 -6.60
CA PRO A 384 -4.39 -6.16 -7.93
C PRO A 384 -3.77 -4.90 -8.58
N GLY A 385 -2.48 -4.98 -8.89
CA GLY A 385 -1.79 -3.96 -9.68
C GLY A 385 -1.74 -4.35 -11.15
N LYS A 386 -2.23 -3.46 -12.04
CA LYS A 386 -2.08 -3.51 -13.51
C LYS A 386 -2.34 -4.86 -14.21
N TYR A 387 -3.26 -5.70 -13.72
CA TYR A 387 -3.72 -6.89 -14.46
C TYR A 387 -5.01 -6.69 -15.26
N LEU A 388 -5.61 -5.50 -15.25
CA LEU A 388 -6.85 -5.20 -16.01
C LEU A 388 -6.61 -4.90 -17.50
N LYS A 389 -5.52 -5.37 -18.12
CA LYS A 389 -5.22 -5.10 -19.53
C LYS A 389 -5.40 -6.27 -20.50
N HIS A 390 -5.94 -7.39 -20.04
CA HIS A 390 -6.40 -8.44 -20.94
C HIS A 390 -7.77 -8.89 -20.47
N HIS A 391 -8.81 -8.38 -21.15
CA HIS A 391 -9.83 -9.17 -21.81
C HIS A 391 -10.60 -8.27 -22.78
#